data_AF-A0A7V3HCZ6-F1
#
_entry.id   AF-A0A7V3HCZ6-F1
#
_cell.length_a   1.000
_cell.length_b   1.000
_cell.length_c   1.000
_cell.angle_alpha   90.00
_cell.angle_beta   90.00
_cell.angle_gamma   90.00
#
_symmetry.space_group_name_H-M   'P 1'
#
loop_
_entity.id
_entity.type
_entity.pdbx_description
1 polymer ?
#
loop_
_entity_poly.entity_id
_entity_poly.type
_entity_poly.pdbx_seq_one_letter_code
_entity_poly.pdbx_strand_id
1 'polypeptide(L)'
;GFNLKKGAIASSVSHDSHNIVVIGAHDGDMYAAAVGVVKMQGGICAALNGQILEALPFPVAGLMSDRSADFVREKIKRLTEVARYLGSNLPDPFMAMSFLTLPPIPEIRITDRGIIDAVNFKITTLFIDK
;
A
#
# COMPACT_ATOMS: atom_id res chain seq x y z
N GLY A 1 -3.49 -5.31 12.57
CA GLY A 1 -3.59 -4.62 11.26
C GLY A 1 -2.68 -3.41 11.24
N PHE A 2 -2.83 -2.55 10.24
CA PHE A 2 -1.94 -1.39 10.04
C PHE A 2 -2.07 -0.28 11.08
N ASN A 3 -3.21 -0.20 11.78
CA ASN A 3 -3.44 0.71 12.91
C ASN A 3 -3.23 2.21 12.59
N LEU A 4 -3.27 2.61 11.32
CA LEU A 4 -3.24 4.02 10.94
C LEU A 4 -4.36 4.76 11.66
N LYS A 5 -4.01 5.87 12.33
CA LYS A 5 -4.94 6.73 13.06
C LYS A 5 -5.34 7.96 12.23
N LYS A 6 -4.55 8.29 11.22
CA LYS A 6 -4.72 9.40 10.29
C LYS A 6 -3.97 9.11 9.00
N GLY A 7 -4.27 9.82 7.92
CA GLY A 7 -3.52 9.70 6.67
C GLY A 7 -3.75 8.38 5.94
N ALA A 8 -2.91 8.15 4.93
CA ALA A 8 -2.89 6.94 4.14
C ALA A 8 -1.48 6.60 3.66
N ILE A 9 -1.25 5.34 3.32
CA ILE A 9 -0.09 4.85 2.59
C ILE A 9 -0.56 4.16 1.30
N ALA A 10 0.24 4.24 0.24
CA ALA A 10 -0.03 3.61 -1.05
C ALA A 10 1.23 2.94 -1.61
N SER A 11 1.03 1.88 -2.39
CA SER A 11 2.09 1.10 -3.04
C SER A 11 1.61 0.51 -4.36
N SER A 12 2.46 0.54 -5.39
CA SER A 12 2.31 -0.31 -6.58
C SER A 12 3.02 -1.66 -6.45
N VAL A 13 3.82 -1.87 -5.40
CA VAL A 13 4.38 -3.17 -5.06
C VAL A 13 3.35 -3.93 -4.24
N SER A 14 2.58 -4.77 -4.92
CA SER A 14 1.60 -5.65 -4.30
C SER A 14 1.61 -7.04 -4.94
N HIS A 15 2.24 -7.98 -4.26
CA HIS A 15 2.43 -9.34 -4.74
C HIS A 15 1.08 -10.02 -5.05
N ASP A 16 0.90 -10.70 -6.18
CA ASP A 16 1.78 -10.76 -7.37
C ASP A 16 1.17 -10.02 -8.58
N SER A 17 -0.01 -9.42 -8.42
CA SER A 17 -0.69 -8.69 -9.50
C SER A 17 -0.14 -7.28 -9.70
N HIS A 18 0.51 -6.72 -8.67
CA HIS A 18 1.12 -5.39 -8.67
C HIS A 18 0.16 -4.25 -9.07
N ASN A 19 -1.11 -4.39 -8.69
CA ASN A 19 -2.05 -3.27 -8.68
C ASN A 19 -1.71 -2.29 -7.56
N ILE A 20 -2.22 -1.06 -7.67
CA ILE A 20 -2.11 -0.06 -6.59
C ILE A 20 -2.96 -0.51 -5.41
N VAL A 21 -2.33 -0.58 -4.24
CA VAL A 21 -3.01 -0.77 -2.96
C VAL A 21 -2.92 0.52 -2.17
N VAL A 22 -3.98 0.81 -1.42
CA VAL A 22 -4.06 1.96 -0.54
C VAL A 22 -4.63 1.52 0.80
N ILE A 23 -4.00 1.96 1.87
CA ILE A 23 -4.45 1.73 3.24
C ILE A 23 -4.52 3.09 3.92
N GLY A 24 -5.68 3.48 4.45
CA GLY A 24 -5.82 4.78 5.09
C GLY A 24 -6.96 4.83 6.11
N ALA A 25 -6.95 5.92 6.87
CA ALA A 25 -7.97 6.23 7.87
C ALA A 25 -8.99 7.27 7.38
N HIS A 26 -8.76 7.89 6.23
CA HIS A 26 -9.64 8.92 5.65
C HIS A 26 -9.58 8.91 4.11
N ASP A 27 -10.74 8.97 3.46
CA ASP A 27 -10.88 8.84 2.00
C ASP A 27 -10.07 9.87 1.22
N GLY A 28 -10.04 11.13 1.68
CA GLY A 28 -9.28 12.19 1.02
C GLY A 28 -7.77 11.93 1.00
N ASP A 29 -7.24 11.31 2.05
CA ASP A 29 -5.82 10.96 2.14
C ASP A 29 -5.51 9.73 1.29
N MET A 30 -6.43 8.77 1.27
CA MET A 30 -6.34 7.60 0.39
C MET A 30 -6.33 8.01 -1.08
N TYR A 31 -7.22 8.92 -1.47
CA TYR A 31 -7.25 9.48 -2.81
C TYR A 31 -5.94 10.20 -3.16
N ALA A 32 -5.44 11.06 -2.27
CA ALA A 32 -4.17 11.75 -2.47
C ALA A 32 -3.00 10.77 -2.65
N ALA A 33 -2.92 9.73 -1.82
CA ALA A 33 -1.89 8.70 -1.92
C ALA A 33 -1.99 7.91 -3.24
N ALA A 34 -3.20 7.50 -3.65
CA ALA A 34 -3.43 6.80 -4.92
C ALA A 34 -2.98 7.65 -6.12
N VAL A 35 -3.41 8.91 -6.17
CA VAL A 35 -3.02 9.87 -7.22
C VAL A 35 -1.51 10.11 -7.19
N GLY A 36 -0.90 10.16 -6.01
CA GLY A 36 0.55 10.25 -5.85
C GLY A 36 1.29 9.12 -6.55
N VAL A 37 0.91 7.86 -6.31
CA VAL A 37 1.50 6.69 -6.97
C VAL A 37 1.30 6.76 -8.50
N VAL A 38 0.11 7.12 -8.98
CA VAL A 38 -0.16 7.27 -10.41
C VAL A 38 0.74 8.33 -11.05
N LYS A 39 0.86 9.51 -10.44
CA LYS A 39 1.70 10.62 -10.95
C LYS A 39 3.19 10.26 -10.99
N MET A 40 3.65 9.41 -10.08
CA MET A 40 5.02 8.90 -10.08
C MET A 40 5.25 7.76 -11.08
N GLN A 41 4.20 7.29 -11.77
CA GLN A 41 4.21 6.09 -12.61
C GLN A 41 4.60 4.83 -11.82
N GLY A 42 4.12 4.74 -10.58
CA GLY A 42 4.45 3.68 -9.63
C GLY A 42 5.44 4.11 -8.56
N GLY A 43 5.45 3.38 -7.45
CA GLY A 43 6.19 3.73 -6.26
C GLY A 43 5.44 3.43 -4.97
N ILE A 44 5.98 3.96 -3.89
CA ILE A 44 5.35 3.97 -2.57
C ILE A 44 5.28 5.39 -2.03
N CYS A 45 4.20 5.75 -1.34
CA CYS A 45 4.07 7.05 -0.71
C CYS A 45 3.18 7.04 0.53
N ALA A 46 3.26 8.10 1.32
CA ALA A 46 2.37 8.38 2.44
C ALA A 46 1.75 9.78 2.31
N ALA A 47 0.49 9.91 2.67
CA ALA A 47 -0.28 11.14 2.57
C ALA A 47 -1.02 11.49 3.87
N LEU A 48 -1.22 12.78 4.12
CA LEU A 48 -2.02 13.31 5.22
C LEU A 48 -2.59 14.69 4.83
N ASN A 49 -3.85 14.93 5.20
CA ASN A 49 -4.59 16.16 4.88
C ASN A 49 -4.55 16.49 3.37
N GLY A 50 -4.67 15.47 2.52
CA GLY A 50 -4.66 15.60 1.07
C GLY A 50 -3.28 15.87 0.43
N GLN A 51 -2.20 15.83 1.22
CA GLN A 51 -0.84 16.12 0.74
C GLN A 51 0.08 14.90 0.91
N ILE A 52 1.01 14.73 -0.03
CA ILE A 52 2.07 13.72 0.07
C ILE A 52 3.11 14.20 1.09
N LEU A 53 3.32 13.41 2.14
CA LEU A 53 4.34 13.68 3.16
C LEU A 53 5.71 13.14 2.75
N GLU A 54 5.74 11.95 2.15
CA GLU A 54 6.95 11.32 1.64
C GLU A 54 6.60 10.34 0.51
N ALA A 55 7.51 10.18 -0.45
CA ALA A 55 7.31 9.33 -1.61
C ALA A 55 8.61 8.82 -2.23
N LEU A 56 8.58 7.60 -2.75
CA LEU A 56 9.66 6.95 -3.48
C LEU A 56 9.13 6.42 -4.83
N PRO A 57 9.48 7.08 -5.95
CA PRO A 57 9.09 6.64 -7.29
C PRO A 57 9.78 5.33 -7.71
N PHE A 58 9.03 4.48 -8.41
CA PHE A 58 9.52 3.24 -9.04
C PHE A 58 9.25 3.26 -10.56
N PRO A 59 9.97 4.08 -11.35
CA PRO A 59 9.67 4.28 -12.76
C PRO A 59 9.81 3.01 -13.62
N VAL A 60 10.53 1.99 -13.14
CA VAL A 60 10.68 0.73 -13.86
C VAL A 60 9.56 -0.22 -13.43
N ALA A 61 8.55 -0.34 -14.30
CA ALA A 61 7.38 -1.21 -14.13
C ALA A 61 6.56 -0.98 -12.85
N GLY A 62 6.74 0.15 -12.16
CA GLY A 62 6.13 0.38 -10.84
C GLY A 62 6.75 -0.43 -9.70
N LEU A 63 7.91 -1.06 -9.92
CA LEU A 63 8.54 -1.99 -8.96
C LEU A 63 9.94 -1.58 -8.54
N MET A 64 10.71 -0.96 -9.44
CA MET A 64 12.11 -0.62 -9.16
C MET A 64 12.40 0.86 -9.36
N SER A 65 13.25 1.39 -8.48
CA SER A 65 13.84 2.73 -8.62
C SER A 65 15.04 2.68 -9.55
N ASP A 66 15.25 3.75 -10.32
CA ASP A 66 16.44 4.01 -11.13
C ASP A 66 17.54 4.77 -10.36
N ARG A 67 17.34 4.99 -9.05
CA ARG A 67 18.26 5.69 -8.15
C ARG A 67 19.18 4.73 -7.40
N SER A 68 20.20 5.30 -6.75
CA SER A 68 21.16 4.51 -5.96
C SER A 68 20.50 3.79 -4.77
N ALA A 69 21.09 2.67 -4.36
CA ALA A 69 20.61 1.90 -3.20
C ALA A 69 20.59 2.74 -1.92
N ASP A 70 21.58 3.62 -1.70
CA ASP A 70 21.59 4.52 -0.55
C ASP A 70 20.42 5.49 -0.56
N PHE A 71 20.09 6.08 -1.72
CA PHE A 71 18.91 6.94 -1.85
C PHE A 71 17.63 6.17 -1.53
N VAL A 72 17.46 4.98 -2.11
CA VAL A 72 16.31 4.12 -1.86
C VAL A 72 16.19 3.76 -0.38
N ARG A 73 17.30 3.37 0.27
CA ARG A 73 17.35 3.03 1.69
C ARG A 73 16.89 4.20 2.56
N GLU A 74 17.43 5.39 2.35
CA GLU A 74 17.04 6.57 3.13
C GLU A 74 15.57 6.93 2.93
N LYS A 75 15.05 6.79 1.71
CA LYS A 75 13.64 7.07 1.40
C LYS A 75 12.70 6.06 2.04
N ILE A 76 13.02 4.76 2.01
CA ILE A 76 12.25 3.72 2.71
C ILE A 76 12.25 3.99 4.22
N LYS A 77 13.40 4.35 4.81
CA LYS A 77 13.48 4.70 6.23
C LYS A 77 12.54 5.84 6.59
N ARG A 78 12.56 6.94 5.83
CA ARG A 78 11.66 8.10 6.03
C ARG A 78 10.19 7.72 5.85
N LEU A 79 9.86 6.92 4.84
CA LEU A 79 8.49 6.42 4.63
C LEU A 79 7.98 5.61 5.82
N THR A 80 8.83 4.75 6.39
CA THR A 80 8.50 3.98 7.58
C THR A 80 8.31 4.89 8.81
N GLU A 81 9.14 5.93 8.97
CA GLU A 81 8.96 6.95 10.02
C GLU A 81 7.65 7.72 9.86
N VAL A 82 7.30 8.11 8.63
CA VAL A 82 6.01 8.75 8.33
C VAL A 82 4.85 7.81 8.63
N ALA A 83 4.91 6.54 8.22
CA ALA A 83 3.86 5.58 8.52
C ALA A 83 3.67 5.37 10.04
N ARG A 84 4.75 5.40 10.83
CA ARG A 84 4.67 5.42 12.31
C ARG A 84 4.01 6.69 12.83
N TYR A 85 4.38 7.85 12.30
CA TYR A 85 3.73 9.13 12.62
C TYR A 85 2.22 9.13 12.30
N LEU A 86 1.81 8.40 11.26
CA LEU A 86 0.40 8.18 10.91
C LEU A 86 -0.33 7.19 11.83
N GLY A 87 0.40 6.45 12.68
CA GLY A 87 -0.14 5.54 13.70
C GLY A 87 0.20 4.06 13.51
N SER A 88 0.97 3.70 12.47
CA SER A 88 1.38 2.32 12.26
C SER A 88 2.33 1.84 13.36
N ASN A 89 2.03 0.66 13.91
CA ASN A 89 2.90 -0.04 14.86
C ASN A 89 3.73 -1.16 14.20
N LEU A 90 3.64 -1.30 12.88
CA LEU A 90 4.39 -2.33 12.15
C LEU A 90 5.87 -1.93 12.01
N PRO A 91 6.81 -2.88 12.16
CA PRO A 91 8.23 -2.62 11.89
C PRO A 91 8.47 -2.15 10.45
N ASP A 92 7.79 -2.79 9.49
CA ASP A 92 7.81 -2.47 8.06
C ASP A 92 6.37 -2.53 7.49
N PRO A 93 5.65 -1.39 7.44
CA PRO A 93 4.30 -1.36 6.92
C PRO A 93 4.23 -1.61 5.41
N PHE A 94 5.21 -1.13 4.63
CA PHE A 94 5.16 -1.30 3.16
C PHE A 94 5.43 -2.73 2.75
N MET A 95 6.29 -3.45 3.47
CA MET A 95 6.47 -4.89 3.26
C MET A 95 5.24 -5.69 3.68
N ALA A 96 4.61 -5.36 4.82
CA ALA A 96 3.35 -6.02 5.19
C ALA A 96 2.25 -5.76 4.14
N MET A 97 2.23 -4.57 3.55
CA MET A 97 1.27 -4.15 2.53
C MET A 97 1.44 -4.93 1.24
N SER A 98 2.68 -5.26 0.85
CA SER A 98 2.93 -5.95 -0.42
C SER A 98 2.34 -7.37 -0.46
N PHE A 99 2.10 -8.01 0.69
CA PHE A 99 1.49 -9.34 0.75
C PHE A 99 -0.04 -9.31 0.96
N LEU A 100 -0.64 -8.14 1.18
CA LEU A 100 -2.06 -8.03 1.52
C LEU A 100 -2.98 -8.52 0.40
N THR A 101 -2.57 -8.35 -0.86
CA THR A 101 -3.34 -8.74 -2.03
C THR A 101 -2.89 -10.05 -2.67
N LEU A 102 -1.99 -10.80 -2.03
CA LEU A 102 -1.42 -12.00 -2.62
C LEU A 102 -2.45 -13.14 -2.61
N PRO A 103 -3.05 -13.53 -3.76
CA PRO A 103 -4.13 -14.51 -3.77
C PRO A 103 -3.77 -15.94 -3.32
N PRO A 104 -2.55 -16.49 -3.57
CA PRO A 104 -2.25 -17.89 -3.25
C PRO A 104 -1.97 -18.19 -1.77
N ILE A 105 -1.91 -17.19 -0.89
CA ILE A 105 -1.71 -17.40 0.56
C ILE A 105 -3.05 -17.55 1.29
N PRO A 106 -3.12 -18.36 2.37
CA PRO A 106 -4.37 -18.99 2.81
C PRO A 106 -5.44 -18.00 3.31
N GLU A 107 -6.71 -18.40 3.13
CA GLU A 107 -7.96 -17.74 3.57
C GLU A 107 -8.48 -16.61 2.65
N ILE A 108 -8.70 -15.41 3.20
CA ILE A 108 -9.43 -14.32 2.54
C ILE A 108 -8.46 -13.23 2.09
N ARG A 109 -8.55 -12.80 0.83
CA ARG A 109 -7.68 -11.76 0.25
C ARG A 109 -8.47 -10.70 -0.50
N ILE A 110 -7.98 -9.46 -0.45
CA ILE A 110 -8.52 -8.36 -1.27
C ILE A 110 -7.71 -8.27 -2.56
N THR A 111 -8.41 -8.14 -3.68
CA THR A 111 -7.82 -8.01 -5.02
C THR A 111 -8.49 -6.85 -5.75
N ASP A 112 -8.01 -6.52 -6.94
CA ASP A 112 -8.66 -5.58 -7.86
C ASP A 112 -10.07 -6.04 -8.29
N ARG A 113 -10.37 -7.34 -8.15
CA ARG A 113 -11.67 -7.95 -8.49
C ARG A 113 -12.60 -8.13 -7.29
N GLY A 114 -12.23 -7.61 -6.12
CA GLY A 114 -12.98 -7.75 -4.86
C GLY A 114 -12.34 -8.72 -3.88
N ILE A 115 -13.14 -9.27 -2.96
CA ILE A 115 -12.67 -10.21 -1.93
C ILE A 115 -12.68 -11.63 -2.49
N ILE A 116 -11.54 -12.32 -2.38
CA ILE A 116 -11.34 -13.70 -2.80
C ILE A 116 -11.24 -14.60 -1.57
N ASP A 117 -12.03 -15.66 -1.58
CA ASP A 117 -11.83 -16.84 -0.74
C ASP A 117 -10.86 -17.78 -1.47
N ALA A 118 -9.60 -17.78 -1.04
CA ALA A 118 -8.51 -18.56 -1.63
C ALA A 118 -8.62 -20.06 -1.34
N VAL A 119 -9.44 -20.47 -0.37
CA VAL A 119 -9.69 -21.88 -0.05
C VAL A 119 -10.71 -22.46 -1.02
N ASN A 120 -11.80 -21.72 -1.27
CA ASN A 120 -12.88 -22.17 -2.15
C ASN A 120 -12.79 -21.62 -3.59
N PHE A 121 -11.75 -20.83 -3.91
CA PHE A 121 -11.50 -20.22 -5.21
C PHE A 121 -12.70 -19.44 -5.77
N LYS A 122 -13.33 -18.62 -4.93
CA LYS A 122 -14.49 -17.82 -5.32
C LYS A 122 -14.38 -16.37 -4.86
N ILE A 123 -15.01 -15.48 -5.62
CA ILE A 123 -15.29 -14.12 -5.13
C ILE A 123 -16.36 -14.23 -4.04
N THR A 124 -16.15 -13.54 -2.93
CA THR A 124 -17.08 -13.47 -1.79
C THR A 124 -17.45 -12.03 -1.47
N THR A 125 -18.47 -11.86 -0.63
CA THR A 125 -18.97 -10.54 -0.22
C THR A 125 -18.09 -9.93 0.86
N LEU A 126 -18.03 -8.60 0.88
CA LEU A 126 -17.34 -7.85 1.95
C LEU A 126 -18.05 -7.98 3.30
N PHE A 127 -19.38 -8.08 3.28
CA PHE A 127 -20.22 -8.16 4.47
C PHE A 127 -20.77 -9.58 4.62
N ILE A 128 -20.78 -10.05 5.86
CA ILE A 128 -21.46 -11.27 6.29
C ILE A 128 -22.85 -10.87 6.77
N ASP A 129 -23.87 -11.66 6.41
CA ASP A 129 -25.20 -11.49 6.96
C ASP A 129 -25.16 -11.71 8.47
N LYS A 130 -25.94 -10.91 9.21
CA LYS A 130 -26.01 -10.95 10.67
C LYS A 130 -26.89 -12.11 11.16
#